data_AF-A0A9N9CYZ3-F1
#
_entry.id   AF-A0A9N9CYZ3-F1
#
_cell.length_a   1.000
_cell.length_b   1.000
_cell.length_c   1.000
_cell.angle_alpha   90.00
_cell.angle_beta   90.00
_cell.angle_gamma   90.00
#
_symmetry.space_group_name_H-M   'P 1'
#
loop_
_entity.id
_entity.type
_entity.pdbx_description
1 polymer ?
#
loop_
_entity_poly.entity_id
_entity_poly.type
_entity_poly.pdbx_seq_one_letter_code
_entity_poly.pdbx_strand_id
1 'polypeptide(L)'
;MNLLNISFENLNNLNNLKELVFNNCEEMSDVQRNILTKAPYNLKTLGLGEWSAETTELLIKTFGRSLKKLLVGTITTEIINFVSLYCSELVTFKILGKITFPSFPLLKKMKIQKFAFLFCDSSLIEPTLFLKNFANHFPESLSKLGLFYDHILSADKLETILYNTKTSLTSLKINCGIGRYCLQVILDYVKIRKSLKIFKLNMQVNIISHLDRNVMKNLREQGVDVQLLA
;
A
#
# COMPACT_ATOMS: atom_id res chain seq x y z
N MET A 1 -20.74 1.32 5.61
CA MET A 1 -21.84 1.38 4.63
C MET A 1 -22.32 -0.02 4.35
N ASN A 2 -23.56 -0.31 4.70
CA ASN A 2 -24.17 -1.60 4.46
C ASN A 2 -24.62 -1.69 2.99
N LEU A 3 -24.18 -2.70 2.25
CA LEU A 3 -24.56 -2.90 0.86
C LEU A 3 -25.81 -3.77 0.69
N LEU A 4 -26.34 -4.42 1.73
CA LEU A 4 -27.35 -5.48 1.63
C LEU A 4 -28.60 -5.09 0.83
N ASN A 5 -28.96 -3.80 0.78
CA ASN A 5 -30.13 -3.28 0.07
C ASN A 5 -29.82 -2.73 -1.33
N ILE A 6 -28.58 -2.83 -1.82
CA ILE A 6 -28.14 -2.30 -3.11
C ILE A 6 -28.06 -3.44 -4.13
N SER A 7 -28.87 -3.40 -5.20
CA SER A 7 -28.76 -4.40 -6.27
C SER A 7 -27.46 -4.23 -7.07
N PHE A 8 -26.80 -5.36 -7.35
CA PHE A 8 -25.60 -5.43 -8.19
C PHE A 8 -25.90 -5.85 -9.64
N GLU A 9 -27.16 -6.14 -9.98
CA GLU A 9 -27.51 -6.73 -11.29
C GLU A 9 -27.01 -5.89 -12.47
N ASN A 10 -27.09 -4.56 -12.35
CA ASN A 10 -26.63 -3.64 -13.38
C ASN A 10 -25.11 -3.65 -13.60
N LEU A 11 -24.31 -4.16 -12.64
CA LEU A 11 -22.87 -4.31 -12.84
C LEU A 11 -22.57 -5.28 -13.98
N ASN A 12 -23.39 -6.31 -14.18
CA ASN A 12 -23.20 -7.28 -15.26
C ASN A 12 -23.25 -6.65 -16.66
N ASN A 13 -23.90 -5.49 -16.80
CA ASN A 13 -24.00 -4.77 -18.06
C ASN A 13 -22.75 -3.91 -18.34
N LEU A 14 -21.83 -3.77 -17.38
CA LEU A 14 -20.64 -2.94 -17.48
C LEU A 14 -19.44 -3.69 -18.06
N ASN A 15 -19.55 -4.15 -19.31
CA ASN A 15 -18.53 -4.97 -19.99
C ASN A 15 -17.12 -4.36 -20.03
N ASN A 16 -17.02 -3.02 -19.95
CA ASN A 16 -15.76 -2.28 -19.98
C ASN A 16 -15.26 -1.84 -18.60
N LEU A 17 -15.85 -2.35 -17.51
CA LEU A 17 -15.44 -1.98 -16.16
C LEU A 17 -14.00 -2.43 -15.89
N LYS A 18 -13.12 -1.48 -15.54
CA LYS A 18 -11.70 -1.72 -15.25
C LYS A 18 -11.34 -1.57 -13.78
N GLU A 19 -12.15 -0.86 -13.01
CA GLU A 19 -11.89 -0.54 -11.62
C GLU A 19 -13.16 -0.73 -10.80
N LEU A 20 -13.05 -1.50 -9.73
CA LEU A 20 -14.12 -1.69 -8.75
C LEU A 20 -13.51 -1.51 -7.36
N VAL A 21 -14.02 -0.56 -6.58
CA VAL A 21 -13.48 -0.23 -5.26
C VAL A 21 -14.62 -0.12 -4.28
N PHE A 22 -14.58 -0.96 -3.26
CA PHE A 22 -15.48 -0.97 -2.11
C PHE A 22 -14.81 -0.23 -0.96
N ASN A 23 -15.22 1.01 -0.71
CA ASN A 23 -14.75 1.81 0.42
C ASN A 23 -15.76 1.74 1.56
N ASN A 24 -15.27 1.52 2.79
CA ASN A 24 -16.10 1.50 4.01
C ASN A 24 -17.36 0.64 3.86
N CYS A 25 -17.22 -0.53 3.23
CA CYS A 25 -18.29 -1.50 3.07
C CYS A 25 -18.13 -2.60 4.11
N GLU A 26 -19.20 -2.94 4.81
CA GLU A 26 -19.16 -3.89 5.93
C GLU A 26 -19.64 -5.29 5.51
N GLU A 27 -20.67 -5.37 4.67
CA GLU A 27 -21.36 -6.62 4.37
C GLU A 27 -21.83 -6.70 2.92
N MET A 28 -21.87 -7.93 2.40
CA MET A 28 -22.31 -8.29 1.05
C MET A 28 -23.10 -9.59 1.14
N SER A 29 -24.26 -9.64 0.51
CA SER A 29 -25.10 -10.83 0.48
C SER A 29 -24.56 -11.88 -0.49
N ASP A 30 -24.99 -13.13 -0.32
CA ASP A 30 -24.67 -14.22 -1.26
C ASP A 30 -25.12 -13.92 -2.69
N VAL A 31 -26.26 -13.25 -2.83
CA VAL A 31 -26.80 -12.82 -4.13
C VAL A 31 -25.82 -11.85 -4.80
N GLN A 32 -25.33 -10.85 -4.07
CA GLN A 32 -24.35 -9.89 -4.57
C GLN A 32 -23.01 -10.55 -4.90
N ARG A 33 -22.53 -11.45 -4.03
CA ARG A 33 -21.32 -12.26 -4.28
C ARG A 33 -21.46 -13.04 -5.60
N ASN A 34 -22.56 -13.74 -5.79
CA ASN A 34 -22.84 -14.53 -6.99
C ASN A 34 -22.98 -13.69 -8.27
N ILE A 35 -23.50 -12.47 -8.16
CA ILE A 35 -23.54 -11.53 -9.30
C ILE A 35 -22.12 -11.14 -9.70
N LEU A 36 -21.27 -10.73 -8.74
CA LEU A 36 -19.89 -10.35 -9.03
C LEU A 36 -19.08 -11.49 -9.66
N THR A 37 -19.24 -12.73 -9.18
CA THR A 37 -18.47 -13.87 -9.71
C THR A 37 -18.84 -14.25 -11.13
N LYS A 38 -20.03 -13.87 -11.61
CA LYS A 38 -20.51 -14.11 -12.97
C LYS A 38 -20.28 -12.94 -13.91
N ALA A 39 -19.74 -11.84 -13.42
CA ALA A 39 -19.62 -10.63 -14.20
C ALA A 39 -18.60 -10.80 -15.35
N PRO A 40 -18.89 -10.28 -16.55
CA PRO A 40 -18.06 -10.49 -17.74
C PRO A 40 -16.82 -9.59 -17.79
N TYR A 41 -16.67 -8.64 -16.86
CA TYR A 41 -15.65 -7.61 -16.94
C TYR A 41 -14.28 -8.05 -16.42
N ASN A 42 -13.23 -7.49 -17.02
CA ASN A 42 -11.84 -7.83 -16.76
C ASN A 42 -11.15 -6.73 -15.94
N LEU A 43 -11.32 -6.78 -14.60
CA LEU A 43 -10.81 -5.74 -13.71
C LEU A 43 -9.28 -5.62 -13.75
N LYS A 44 -8.79 -4.38 -13.74
CA LYS A 44 -7.37 -4.05 -13.56
C LYS A 44 -7.08 -3.53 -12.16
N THR A 45 -8.09 -2.96 -11.49
CA THR A 45 -8.02 -2.49 -10.12
C THR A 45 -9.17 -3.06 -9.31
N LEU A 46 -8.84 -3.65 -8.16
CA LEU A 46 -9.82 -4.07 -7.16
C LEU A 46 -9.47 -3.43 -5.81
N GLY A 47 -10.46 -2.85 -5.16
CA GLY A 47 -10.34 -2.38 -3.78
C GLY A 47 -11.35 -3.05 -2.88
N LEU A 48 -10.85 -3.79 -1.91
CA LEU A 48 -11.60 -4.49 -0.88
C LEU A 48 -11.23 -3.76 0.41
N GLY A 49 -12.16 -3.04 1.04
CA GLY A 49 -11.98 -2.52 2.39
C GLY A 49 -11.78 -3.64 3.42
N GLU A 50 -12.34 -3.48 4.62
CA GLU A 50 -12.25 -4.48 5.70
C GLU A 50 -13.27 -5.61 5.52
N TRP A 51 -13.23 -6.26 4.37
CA TRP A 51 -14.09 -7.41 4.08
C TRP A 51 -13.65 -8.65 4.86
N SER A 52 -14.59 -9.59 5.05
CA SER A 52 -14.28 -10.91 5.59
C SER A 52 -13.24 -11.64 4.72
N ALA A 53 -12.49 -12.56 5.34
CA ALA A 53 -11.50 -13.36 4.63
C ALA A 53 -12.13 -14.17 3.48
N GLU A 54 -13.33 -14.72 3.71
CA GLU A 54 -14.10 -15.48 2.71
C GLU A 54 -14.46 -14.61 1.50
N THR A 55 -14.99 -13.41 1.73
CA THR A 55 -15.34 -12.48 0.63
C THR A 55 -14.09 -12.04 -0.12
N THR A 56 -13.02 -11.75 0.62
CA THR A 56 -11.74 -11.34 0.04
C THR A 56 -11.15 -12.44 -0.84
N GLU A 57 -11.16 -13.68 -0.36
CA GLU A 57 -10.73 -14.86 -1.11
C GLU A 57 -11.54 -15.04 -2.39
N LEU A 58 -12.88 -15.01 -2.30
CA LEU A 58 -13.76 -15.21 -3.44
C LEU A 58 -13.46 -14.20 -4.56
N LEU A 59 -13.32 -12.93 -4.21
CA LEU A 59 -13.09 -11.86 -5.18
C LEU A 59 -11.67 -11.91 -5.76
N ILE A 60 -10.66 -12.31 -4.96
CA ILE A 60 -9.30 -12.55 -5.45
C ILE A 60 -9.27 -13.75 -6.41
N LYS A 61 -9.94 -14.86 -6.10
CA LYS A 61 -10.04 -16.02 -6.99
C LYS A 61 -10.70 -15.68 -8.32
N THR A 62 -11.74 -14.85 -8.26
CA THR A 62 -12.53 -14.45 -9.42
C THR A 62 -11.75 -13.49 -10.33
N PHE A 63 -11.18 -12.42 -9.77
CA PHE A 63 -10.62 -11.32 -10.56
C PHE A 63 -9.09 -11.32 -10.61
N GLY A 64 -8.41 -12.07 -9.75
CA GLY A 64 -6.98 -11.92 -9.46
C GLY A 64 -6.08 -11.94 -10.68
N ARG A 65 -6.36 -12.83 -11.64
CA ARG A 65 -5.49 -13.08 -12.81
C ARG A 65 -5.17 -11.82 -13.60
N SER A 66 -6.11 -10.88 -13.68
CA SER A 66 -5.98 -9.68 -14.50
C SER A 66 -5.67 -8.42 -13.71
N LEU A 67 -5.68 -8.49 -12.38
CA LEU A 67 -5.43 -7.35 -11.51
C LEU A 67 -3.99 -6.87 -11.67
N LYS A 68 -3.86 -5.57 -11.93
CA LYS A 68 -2.59 -4.83 -11.84
C LYS A 68 -2.47 -4.11 -10.49
N LYS A 69 -3.60 -3.80 -9.86
CA LYS A 69 -3.69 -3.09 -8.58
C LYS A 69 -4.71 -3.76 -7.66
N LEU A 70 -4.28 -4.02 -6.43
CA LEU A 70 -5.12 -4.58 -5.38
C LEU A 70 -4.97 -3.74 -4.11
N LEU A 71 -6.10 -3.41 -3.49
CA LEU A 71 -6.19 -2.82 -2.17
C LEU A 71 -6.99 -3.76 -1.29
N VAL A 72 -6.49 -4.09 -0.09
CA VAL A 72 -7.17 -4.94 0.89
C VAL A 72 -7.17 -4.28 2.27
N GLY A 73 -8.24 -4.47 3.04
CA GLY A 73 -8.32 -3.98 4.42
C GLY A 73 -7.37 -4.69 5.35
N THR A 74 -7.55 -6.00 5.48
CA THR A 74 -6.77 -6.84 6.40
C THR A 74 -5.89 -7.81 5.62
N ILE A 75 -4.67 -8.04 6.09
CA ILE A 75 -3.77 -9.06 5.60
C ILE A 75 -3.63 -10.17 6.62
N THR A 76 -4.02 -11.37 6.21
CA THR A 76 -3.69 -12.61 6.89
C THR A 76 -2.77 -13.45 6.02
N THR A 77 -2.19 -14.52 6.58
CA THR A 77 -1.39 -15.50 5.83
C THR A 77 -2.18 -16.07 4.66
N GLU A 78 -3.47 -16.38 4.86
CA GLU A 78 -4.37 -16.91 3.86
C GLU A 78 -4.55 -15.92 2.71
N ILE A 79 -4.81 -14.64 3.02
CA ILE A 79 -4.99 -13.60 2.00
C ILE A 79 -3.72 -13.46 1.15
N ILE A 80 -2.52 -13.45 1.74
CA ILE A 80 -1.29 -13.36 0.95
C ILE A 80 -1.09 -14.60 0.07
N ASN A 81 -1.43 -15.79 0.57
CA ASN A 81 -1.39 -17.00 -0.24
C ASN A 81 -2.32 -16.89 -1.45
N PHE A 82 -3.55 -16.41 -1.25
CA PHE A 82 -4.48 -16.19 -2.35
C PHE A 82 -3.97 -15.13 -3.34
N VAL A 83 -3.48 -13.99 -2.86
CA VAL A 83 -2.89 -12.97 -3.75
C VAL A 83 -1.71 -13.55 -4.53
N SER A 84 -0.83 -14.30 -3.87
CA SER A 84 0.35 -14.90 -4.52
C SER A 84 -0.04 -15.95 -5.57
N LEU A 85 -1.11 -16.71 -5.32
CA LEU A 85 -1.58 -17.77 -6.21
C LEU A 85 -2.38 -17.24 -7.40
N TYR A 86 -3.29 -16.29 -7.17
CA TYR A 86 -4.26 -15.85 -8.17
C TYR A 86 -3.89 -14.54 -8.86
N CYS A 87 -3.07 -13.68 -8.26
CA CYS A 87 -2.74 -12.35 -8.80
C CYS A 87 -1.36 -12.29 -9.46
N SER A 88 -1.13 -13.13 -10.47
CA SER A 88 0.16 -13.25 -11.16
C SER A 88 0.63 -11.98 -11.87
N GLU A 89 -0.30 -11.09 -12.24
CA GLU A 89 -0.04 -9.84 -12.94
C GLU A 89 0.04 -8.61 -12.02
N LEU A 90 -0.01 -8.81 -10.69
CA LEU A 90 -0.11 -7.72 -9.73
C LEU A 90 1.16 -6.87 -9.70
N VAL A 91 1.00 -5.57 -9.95
CA VAL A 91 2.10 -4.59 -9.93
C VAL A 91 2.05 -3.73 -8.68
N THR A 92 0.85 -3.38 -8.23
CA THR A 92 0.60 -2.49 -7.10
C THR A 92 -0.21 -3.21 -6.03
N PHE A 93 0.32 -3.28 -4.82
CA PHE A 93 -0.39 -3.81 -3.66
C PHE A 93 -0.50 -2.75 -2.58
N LYS A 94 -1.69 -2.59 -2.03
CA LYS A 94 -1.98 -1.62 -0.99
C LYS A 94 -2.76 -2.27 0.14
N ILE A 95 -2.52 -1.81 1.36
CA ILE A 95 -3.17 -2.33 2.56
C ILE A 95 -3.73 -1.14 3.34
N LEU A 96 -4.98 -1.24 3.83
CA LEU A 96 -5.64 -0.17 4.62
C LEU A 96 -5.59 -0.38 6.13
N GLY A 97 -5.36 -1.60 6.57
CA GLY A 97 -5.56 -1.98 7.96
C GLY A 97 -4.53 -2.97 8.47
N LYS A 98 -5.02 -3.98 9.19
CA LYS A 98 -4.19 -4.83 10.06
C LYS A 98 -3.46 -5.88 9.24
N ILE A 99 -2.22 -6.18 9.60
CA ILE A 99 -1.51 -7.35 9.09
C ILE A 99 -1.19 -8.29 10.25
N THR A 100 -1.43 -9.58 10.07
CA THR A 100 -1.04 -10.59 11.05
C THR A 100 0.43 -11.02 10.85
N PHE A 101 1.14 -11.23 11.95
CA PHE A 101 2.59 -11.50 11.99
C PHE A 101 3.10 -12.67 11.11
N PRO A 102 2.41 -13.82 10.97
CA PRO A 102 2.94 -14.93 10.16
C PRO A 102 2.94 -14.69 8.65
N SER A 103 2.37 -13.57 8.20
CA SER A 103 2.16 -13.30 6.78
C SER A 103 3.38 -12.69 6.06
N PHE A 104 4.32 -12.07 6.79
CA PHE A 104 5.45 -11.33 6.18
C PHE A 104 6.35 -12.14 5.25
N PRO A 105 6.82 -13.35 5.61
CA PRO A 105 7.76 -14.08 4.77
C PRO A 105 7.21 -14.40 3.37
N LEU A 106 5.88 -14.46 3.23
CA LEU A 106 5.22 -14.73 1.95
C LEU A 106 5.23 -13.52 1.01
N LEU A 107 5.21 -12.29 1.53
CA LEU A 107 5.29 -11.07 0.72
C LEU A 107 6.55 -11.02 -0.10
N LYS A 108 7.66 -11.49 0.47
CA LYS A 108 8.97 -11.54 -0.20
C LYS A 108 8.93 -12.29 -1.52
N LYS A 109 8.02 -13.26 -1.68
CA LYS A 109 7.86 -14.08 -2.89
C LYS A 109 7.03 -13.40 -3.98
N MET A 110 6.32 -12.33 -3.65
CA MET A 110 5.48 -11.61 -4.62
C MET A 110 6.34 -10.82 -5.62
N LYS A 111 5.77 -10.54 -6.80
CA LYS A 111 6.44 -9.76 -7.86
C LYS A 111 5.87 -8.34 -8.01
N ILE A 112 5.57 -7.70 -6.88
CA ILE A 112 4.98 -6.35 -6.87
C ILE A 112 6.07 -5.27 -6.94
N GLN A 113 5.82 -4.23 -7.73
CA GLN A 113 6.75 -3.11 -7.89
C GLN A 113 6.42 -1.93 -6.98
N LYS A 114 5.14 -1.81 -6.60
CA LYS A 114 4.63 -0.71 -5.79
C LYS A 114 3.90 -1.28 -4.59
N PHE A 115 4.32 -0.82 -3.42
CA PHE A 115 3.66 -1.15 -2.18
C PHE A 115 3.25 0.13 -1.46
N ALA A 116 2.03 0.18 -0.94
CA ALA A 116 1.62 1.26 -0.05
C ALA A 116 0.96 0.70 1.20
N PHE A 117 1.45 1.14 2.34
CA PHE A 117 0.83 0.87 3.62
C PHE A 117 0.00 2.08 4.03
N LEU A 118 -1.30 1.88 4.22
CA LEU A 118 -2.22 2.85 4.78
C LEU A 118 -2.70 2.28 6.10
N PHE A 119 -2.57 3.07 7.15
CA PHE A 119 -2.84 2.64 8.50
C PHE A 119 -3.69 3.69 9.19
N CYS A 120 -4.91 3.29 9.50
CA CYS A 120 -5.95 4.19 10.01
C CYS A 120 -6.42 3.82 11.44
N ASP A 121 -5.82 2.82 12.10
CA ASP A 121 -6.31 2.33 13.39
C ASP A 121 -5.22 2.34 14.47
N SER A 122 -5.33 3.28 15.41
CA SER A 122 -4.44 3.48 16.56
C SER A 122 -4.42 2.32 17.57
N SER A 123 -5.24 1.27 17.39
CA SER A 123 -5.41 0.17 18.36
C SER A 123 -4.39 -0.97 18.26
N LEU A 124 -3.52 -1.00 17.23
CA LEU A 124 -2.46 -2.02 17.16
C LEU A 124 -1.23 -1.63 17.98
N ILE A 125 -0.71 -2.63 18.67
CA ILE A 125 0.60 -2.64 19.33
C ILE A 125 1.66 -2.22 18.31
N GLU A 126 2.33 -1.10 18.60
CA GLU A 126 3.47 -0.53 17.90
C GLU A 126 3.56 -0.83 16.39
N PRO A 127 2.93 0.01 15.55
CA PRO A 127 3.10 0.03 14.08
C PRO A 127 4.57 0.08 13.64
N THR A 128 5.44 0.41 14.59
CA THR A 128 6.88 0.58 14.49
C THR A 128 7.64 -0.75 14.55
N LEU A 129 7.27 -1.67 15.44
CA LEU A 129 7.78 -3.05 15.42
C LEU A 129 7.31 -3.78 14.15
N PHE A 130 6.06 -3.51 13.78
CA PHE A 130 5.45 -3.99 12.55
C PHE A 130 6.27 -3.58 11.31
N LEU A 131 6.53 -2.29 11.10
CA LEU A 131 7.27 -1.81 9.92
C LEU A 131 8.72 -2.33 9.86
N LYS A 132 9.39 -2.45 11.01
CA LYS A 132 10.76 -3.02 11.08
C LYS A 132 10.79 -4.47 10.62
N ASN A 133 9.88 -5.29 11.12
CA ASN A 133 9.79 -6.70 10.71
C ASN A 133 9.35 -6.82 9.26
N PHE A 134 8.40 -5.97 8.85
CA PHE A 134 7.91 -5.89 7.48
C PHE A 134 9.03 -5.59 6.48
N ALA A 135 9.91 -4.64 6.79
CA ALA A 135 10.96 -4.19 5.88
C ALA A 135 11.92 -5.31 5.47
N ASN A 136 12.17 -6.28 6.35
CA ASN A 136 13.02 -7.45 6.07
C ASN A 136 12.41 -8.43 5.08
N HIS A 137 11.10 -8.32 4.82
CA HIS A 137 10.34 -9.20 3.96
C HIS A 137 9.77 -8.51 2.74
N PHE A 138 10.27 -7.32 2.39
CA PHE A 138 9.89 -6.67 1.15
C PHE A 138 10.19 -7.56 -0.07
N PRO A 139 9.29 -7.57 -1.07
CA PRO A 139 9.55 -8.16 -2.37
C PRO A 139 10.82 -7.58 -3.00
N GLU A 140 11.63 -8.43 -3.63
CA GLU A 140 12.85 -7.98 -4.32
C GLU A 140 12.54 -7.06 -5.51
N SER A 141 11.34 -7.14 -6.07
CA SER A 141 10.91 -6.27 -7.18
C SER A 141 10.42 -4.88 -6.74
N LEU A 142 10.38 -4.60 -5.42
CA LEU A 142 9.84 -3.36 -4.89
C LEU A 142 10.71 -2.15 -5.28
N SER A 143 10.12 -1.20 -6.00
CA SER A 143 10.81 0.03 -6.42
C SER A 143 10.08 1.30 -6.00
N LYS A 144 8.84 1.20 -5.48
CA LYS A 144 8.04 2.33 -5.02
C LYS A 144 7.36 2.02 -3.71
N LEU A 145 7.60 2.84 -2.70
CA LEU A 145 7.06 2.68 -1.36
C LEU A 145 6.19 3.89 -0.98
N GLY A 146 5.00 3.62 -0.46
CA GLY A 146 4.12 4.60 0.16
C GLY A 146 3.89 4.26 1.63
N LEU A 147 4.11 5.23 2.51
CA LEU A 147 3.85 5.14 3.95
C LEU A 147 2.77 6.16 4.29
N PHE A 148 1.63 5.71 4.77
CA PHE A 148 0.49 6.53 5.15
C PHE A 148 0.08 6.09 6.56
N TYR A 149 0.26 6.97 7.52
CA TYR A 149 0.16 6.64 8.93
C TYR A 149 -0.25 7.86 9.74
N ASP A 150 -1.20 7.70 10.67
CA ASP A 150 -1.77 8.80 11.43
C ASP A 150 -0.88 9.26 12.62
N HIS A 151 0.30 8.69 12.81
CA HIS A 151 1.26 9.16 13.82
C HIS A 151 2.61 9.57 13.22
N ILE A 152 3.48 10.10 14.09
CA ILE A 152 4.81 10.57 13.72
C ILE A 152 5.73 9.37 13.47
N LEU A 153 6.37 9.34 12.31
CA LEU A 153 7.45 8.41 11.98
C LEU A 153 8.79 8.98 12.48
N SER A 154 9.53 8.20 13.25
CA SER A 154 10.85 8.57 13.76
C SER A 154 11.98 8.19 12.78
N ALA A 155 13.12 8.86 12.92
CA ALA A 155 14.24 8.74 11.99
C ALA A 155 14.88 7.34 11.98
N ASP A 156 15.08 6.74 13.14
CA ASP A 156 15.59 5.37 13.32
C ASP A 156 14.73 4.32 12.60
N LYS A 157 13.41 4.55 12.59
CA LYS A 157 12.43 3.66 11.96
C LYS A 157 12.44 3.83 10.46
N LEU A 158 12.45 5.08 9.99
CA LEU A 158 12.58 5.35 8.56
C LEU A 158 13.90 4.80 8.00
N GLU A 159 15.00 4.96 8.73
CA GLU A 159 16.31 4.41 8.38
C GLU A 159 16.23 2.89 8.23
N THR A 160 15.69 2.21 9.24
CA THR A 160 15.48 0.76 9.20
C THR A 160 14.67 0.33 7.97
N ILE A 161 13.58 1.02 7.66
CA ILE A 161 12.74 0.73 6.48
C ILE A 161 13.55 0.90 5.19
N LEU A 162 14.23 2.03 5.02
CA LEU A 162 14.94 2.36 3.79
C LEU A 162 16.18 1.48 3.55
N TYR A 163 16.91 1.10 4.59
CA TYR A 163 18.12 0.30 4.42
C TYR A 163 17.87 -1.21 4.37
N ASN A 164 16.72 -1.69 4.86
CA ASN A 164 16.33 -3.09 4.75
C ASN A 164 15.62 -3.43 3.42
N THR A 165 15.20 -2.44 2.62
CA THR A 165 14.75 -2.72 1.25
C THR A 165 15.91 -3.30 0.43
N LYS A 166 15.74 -4.52 -0.07
CA LYS A 166 16.75 -5.21 -0.89
C LYS A 166 17.06 -4.46 -2.19
N THR A 167 16.04 -3.88 -2.78
CA THR A 167 16.14 -3.07 -3.99
C THR A 167 16.06 -1.60 -3.67
N SER A 168 16.80 -0.85 -4.47
CA SER A 168 16.85 0.60 -4.42
C SER A 168 15.51 1.21 -4.84
N LEU A 169 14.93 2.04 -3.97
CA LEU A 169 13.65 2.70 -4.23
C LEU A 169 13.83 3.82 -5.26
N THR A 170 12.98 3.82 -6.26
CA THR A 170 12.86 4.92 -7.25
C THR A 170 11.87 5.99 -6.81
N SER A 171 10.92 5.63 -5.94
CA SER A 171 9.92 6.56 -5.42
C SER A 171 9.57 6.26 -3.97
N LEU A 172 9.52 7.32 -3.17
CA LEU A 172 9.10 7.29 -1.77
C LEU A 172 7.99 8.32 -1.59
N LYS A 173 6.85 7.88 -1.04
CA LYS A 173 5.75 8.76 -0.64
C LYS A 173 5.52 8.61 0.86
N ILE A 174 5.65 9.72 1.58
CA ILE A 174 5.38 9.80 3.00
C ILE A 174 4.16 10.68 3.22
N ASN A 175 3.14 10.09 3.84
CA ASN A 175 1.91 10.75 4.25
C ASN A 175 1.67 10.46 5.74
N CYS A 176 2.60 10.94 6.55
CA CYS A 176 2.55 10.93 7.99
C CYS A 176 3.44 12.07 8.50
N GLY A 177 3.32 12.39 9.79
CA GLY A 177 4.22 13.36 10.43
C GLY A 177 5.65 12.82 10.44
N ILE A 178 6.62 13.63 10.02
CA ILE A 178 8.05 13.37 10.09
C ILE A 178 8.78 14.61 10.59
N GLY A 179 9.80 14.39 11.42
CA GLY A 179 10.70 15.45 11.86
C GLY A 179 11.89 15.65 10.92
N ARG A 180 12.67 16.71 11.17
CA ARG A 180 13.91 17.03 10.45
C ARG A 180 14.87 15.84 10.29
N TYR A 181 15.05 15.05 11.35
CA TYR A 181 15.94 13.90 11.31
C TYR A 181 15.52 12.85 10.28
N CYS A 182 14.22 12.70 10.00
CA CYS A 182 13.74 11.82 8.93
C CYS A 182 14.15 12.35 7.55
N LEU A 183 14.04 13.67 7.32
CA LEU A 183 14.50 14.28 6.07
C LEU A 183 16.00 14.06 5.86
N GLN A 184 16.78 14.13 6.93
CA GLN A 184 18.22 13.84 6.88
C GLN A 184 18.49 12.39 6.49
N VAL A 185 17.79 11.43 7.10
CA VAL A 185 17.87 10.01 6.73
C VAL A 185 17.55 9.78 5.25
N ILE A 186 16.53 10.45 4.72
CA ILE A 186 16.18 10.36 3.28
C ILE A 186 17.32 10.92 2.41
N LEU A 187 17.89 12.07 2.78
CA LEU A 187 19.01 12.67 2.07
C LEU A 187 20.23 11.74 2.06
N ASP A 188 20.54 11.12 3.19
CA ASP A 188 21.68 10.20 3.29
C ASP A 188 21.44 8.93 2.47
N TYR A 189 20.22 8.39 2.51
CA TYR A 189 19.80 7.30 1.63
C TYR A 189 19.98 7.64 0.15
N VAL A 190 19.57 8.84 -0.27
CA VAL A 190 19.72 9.32 -1.66
C VAL A 190 21.19 9.38 -2.06
N LYS A 191 22.06 9.92 -1.21
CA LYS A 191 23.50 10.02 -1.47
C LYS A 191 24.16 8.65 -1.62
N ILE A 192 23.73 7.67 -0.81
CA ILE A 192 24.29 6.32 -0.79
C ILE A 192 23.74 5.47 -1.95
N ARG A 193 22.42 5.43 -2.13
CA ARG A 193 21.76 4.54 -3.11
C ARG A 193 21.63 5.13 -4.50
N LYS A 194 21.63 6.47 -4.64
CA LYS A 194 21.55 7.22 -5.92
C LYS A 194 20.43 6.77 -6.86
N SER A 195 19.32 6.29 -6.28
CA SER A 195 18.26 5.62 -7.02
C SER A 195 16.89 6.29 -6.88
N LEU A 196 16.68 7.04 -5.80
CA LEU A 196 15.44 7.74 -5.56
C LEU A 196 15.30 8.90 -6.54
N LYS A 197 14.24 8.88 -7.35
CA LYS A 197 13.94 9.92 -8.34
C LYS A 197 12.80 10.82 -7.90
N ILE A 198 11.88 10.30 -7.11
CA ILE A 198 10.67 11.01 -6.69
C ILE A 198 10.50 10.86 -5.19
N PHE A 199 10.46 11.98 -4.48
CA PHE A 199 10.09 12.05 -3.07
C PHE A 199 8.81 12.89 -2.92
N LYS A 200 7.77 12.31 -2.33
CA LYS A 200 6.51 13.00 -2.06
C LYS A 200 6.26 13.09 -0.56
N LEU A 201 5.94 14.28 -0.07
CA LEU A 201 5.67 14.55 1.34
C LEU A 201 4.34 15.27 1.52
N ASN A 202 3.45 14.77 2.39
CA ASN A 202 2.23 15.51 2.74
C ASN A 202 2.53 16.66 3.71
N MET A 203 2.19 17.88 3.32
CA MET A 203 2.38 19.10 4.12
C MET A 203 1.34 19.27 5.22
N GLN A 204 0.13 18.73 5.06
CA GLN A 204 -0.95 18.90 6.04
C GLN A 204 -0.59 18.32 7.42
N VAL A 205 0.27 17.31 7.44
CA VAL A 205 0.73 16.61 8.64
C VAL A 205 2.16 16.99 9.04
N ASN A 206 2.81 17.90 8.31
CA ASN A 206 4.22 18.25 8.49
C ASN A 206 4.44 19.76 8.58
N ILE A 207 4.87 20.23 9.74
CA ILE A 207 5.34 21.62 9.92
C ILE A 207 6.79 21.70 9.43
N ILE A 208 7.00 22.29 8.24
CA ILE A 208 8.33 22.45 7.65
C ILE A 208 9.00 23.73 8.15
N SER A 209 10.06 23.58 8.94
CA SER A 209 10.92 24.67 9.39
C SER A 209 11.86 25.19 8.27
N HIS A 210 12.54 26.32 8.49
CA HIS A 210 13.56 26.82 7.56
C HIS A 210 14.71 25.80 7.36
N LEU A 211 15.09 25.10 8.42
CA LEU A 211 16.15 24.07 8.37
C LEU A 211 15.74 22.87 7.52
N ASP A 212 14.45 22.53 7.51
CA ASP A 212 13.89 21.47 6.66
C ASP A 212 13.93 21.87 5.18
N ARG A 213 13.72 23.16 4.86
CA ARG A 213 13.83 23.66 3.48
C ARG A 213 15.22 23.48 2.89
N ASN A 214 16.28 23.63 3.70
CA ASN A 214 17.65 23.38 3.26
C ASN A 214 17.87 21.90 2.91
N VAL A 215 17.37 20.98 3.73
CA VAL A 215 17.46 19.53 3.43
C VAL A 215 16.70 19.20 2.15
N MET A 216 15.52 19.79 1.95
CA MET A 216 14.72 19.62 0.73
C MET A 216 15.40 20.21 -0.51
N LYS A 217 16.11 21.34 -0.37
CA LYS A 217 16.95 21.89 -1.43
C LYS A 217 18.07 20.92 -1.80
N ASN A 218 18.79 20.40 -0.81
CA ASN A 218 19.87 19.44 -1.02
C ASN A 218 19.35 18.16 -1.71
N LEU A 219 18.16 17.66 -1.37
CA LEU A 219 17.53 16.54 -2.07
C LEU A 219 17.34 16.84 -3.57
N ARG A 220 16.86 18.05 -3.92
CA ARG A 220 16.71 18.47 -5.32
C ARG A 220 18.05 18.57 -6.04
N GLU A 221 19.08 19.06 -5.36
CA GLU A 221 20.45 19.12 -5.91
C GLU A 221 21.03 17.71 -6.18
N GLN A 222 20.54 16.67 -5.49
CA GLN A 222 20.84 15.27 -5.83
C GLN A 222 20.01 14.71 -7.00
N GLY A 223 19.20 15.53 -7.68
CA GLY A 223 18.35 15.11 -8.80
C GLY A 223 17.02 14.48 -8.40
N VAL A 224 16.60 14.63 -7.14
CA VAL A 224 15.30 14.13 -6.66
C VAL A 224 14.21 15.15 -6.96
N ASP A 225 13.14 14.71 -7.63
CA ASP A 225 11.91 15.49 -7.73
C ASP A 225 11.15 15.45 -6.40
N VAL A 226 11.24 16.57 -5.65
CA VAL A 226 10.61 16.75 -4.34
C VAL A 226 9.26 17.43 -4.50
N GLN A 227 8.19 16.65 -4.31
CA GLN A 227 6.80 17.08 -4.43
C GLN A 227 6.16 17.23 -3.05
N LEU A 228 5.68 18.43 -2.75
CA LEU A 228 4.91 18.71 -1.55
C LEU A 228 3.43 18.54 -1.87
N LEU A 229 2.76 17.60 -1.20
CA LEU A 229 1.34 17.34 -1.36
C LEU A 229 0.58 18.26 -0.42
N ALA A 230 -0.42 18.93 -0.98
CA ALA A 230 -1.35 19.77 -0.24
C ALA A 230 -2.43 18.96 0.46
#